data_AF-A0A2M7NV43-F1
#
_entry.id   AF-A0A2M7NV43-F1
#
_cell.length_a   1.000
_cell.length_b   1.000
_cell.length_c   1.000
_cell.angle_alpha   90.00
_cell.angle_beta   90.00
_cell.angle_gamma   90.00
#
_symmetry.space_group_name_H-M   'P 1'
#
loop_
_entity.id
_entity.type
_entity.pdbx_description
1 polymer ?
#
loop_
_entity_poly.entity_id
_entity_poly.type
_entity_poly.pdbx_seq_one_letter_code
_entity_poly.pdbx_strand_id
1 'polypeptide(L)'
;KNVIQASGGKVDRVLISGIMDNTFYSSIYIDRAGAETEMDARPSDSLCIAVKTGAKIYVSDQIYDKFEERELFEKKLKSDFYSMFLESINKNELKKA
;
A
#
# COMPACT_ATOMS: atom_id res chain seq x y z
N LYS A 1 -7.03 18.84 5.06
CA LYS A 1 -5.76 18.87 4.29
C LYS A 1 -4.70 18.15 5.11
N ASN A 2 -4.08 17.10 4.57
CA ASN A 2 -2.96 16.40 5.22
C ASN A 2 -1.62 17.04 4.82
N VAL A 3 -0.51 16.62 5.45
CA VAL A 3 0.84 17.16 5.19
C VAL A 3 1.23 17.06 3.72
N ILE A 4 0.89 15.94 3.06
CA ILE A 4 1.20 15.69 1.64
C ILE A 4 0.47 16.71 0.74
N GLN A 5 -0.83 16.94 0.97
CA GLN A 5 -1.59 17.95 0.23
C GLN A 5 -1.11 19.38 0.55
N ALA A 6 -0.70 19.64 1.79
CA ALA A 6 -0.19 20.95 2.20
C ALA A 6 1.16 21.28 1.53
N SER A 7 1.99 20.28 1.22
CA SER A 7 3.23 20.45 0.46
C SER A 7 3.02 20.50 -1.06
N GLY A 8 1.77 20.37 -1.53
CA GLY A 8 1.42 20.34 -2.96
C GLY A 8 1.64 18.98 -3.61
N GLY A 9 1.84 17.91 -2.82
CA GLY A 9 1.95 16.55 -3.30
C GLY A 9 0.60 15.85 -3.42
N LYS A 10 0.55 14.84 -4.28
CA LYS A 10 -0.54 13.90 -4.44
C LYS A 10 0.03 12.48 -4.38
N VAL A 11 -0.55 11.62 -3.55
CA VAL A 11 -0.17 10.21 -3.54
C VAL A 11 -0.69 9.57 -4.82
N ASP A 12 0.22 9.04 -5.64
CA ASP A 12 -0.12 8.35 -6.89
C ASP A 12 -0.41 6.87 -6.62
N ARG A 13 0.55 6.20 -5.97
CA ARG A 13 0.47 4.78 -5.67
C ARG A 13 1.30 4.39 -4.46
N VAL A 14 1.02 3.19 -3.97
CA VAL A 14 1.82 2.47 -2.99
C VAL A 14 2.28 1.16 -3.60
N LEU A 15 3.52 0.77 -3.34
CA LEU A 15 4.09 -0.51 -3.77
C LEU A 15 4.54 -1.28 -2.56
N ILE A 16 4.02 -2.49 -2.34
CA ILE A 16 4.66 -3.47 -1.45
C ILE A 16 5.84 -4.05 -2.24
N SER A 17 7.04 -3.59 -1.92
CA SER A 17 8.23 -3.73 -2.76
C SER A 17 8.98 -5.05 -2.54
N GLY A 18 8.97 -5.57 -1.31
CA GLY A 18 9.65 -6.83 -1.00
C GLY A 18 9.27 -7.46 0.33
N ILE A 19 9.84 -8.65 0.56
CA ILE A 19 9.83 -9.34 1.85
C ILE A 19 11.25 -9.87 2.15
N MET A 20 11.77 -9.52 3.32
CA MET A 20 13.05 -9.99 3.87
C MET A 20 12.82 -10.41 5.31
N ASP A 21 13.31 -11.60 5.69
CA ASP A 21 13.15 -12.15 7.05
C ASP A 21 11.71 -12.08 7.59
N ASN A 22 10.74 -12.49 6.76
CA ASN A 22 9.29 -12.40 7.04
C ASN A 22 8.74 -10.98 7.28
N THR A 23 9.55 -9.94 7.04
CA THR A 23 9.17 -8.54 7.17
C THR A 23 8.90 -7.96 5.78
N PHE A 24 7.71 -7.40 5.59
CA PHE A 24 7.34 -6.73 4.35
C PHE A 24 7.84 -5.28 4.32
N TYR A 25 8.20 -4.81 3.13
CA TYR A 25 8.64 -3.45 2.85
C TYR A 25 7.71 -2.80 1.84
N SER A 26 7.60 -1.47 1.87
CA SER A 26 6.78 -0.74 0.91
C SER A 26 7.31 0.66 0.62
N SER A 27 6.91 1.18 -0.52
CA SER A 27 7.18 2.56 -0.91
C SER A 27 5.88 3.28 -1.23
N ILE A 28 5.84 4.58 -0.93
CA ILE A 28 4.78 5.51 -1.31
C ILE A 28 5.33 6.41 -2.41
N TYR A 29 4.66 6.45 -3.55
CA TYR A 29 5.00 7.33 -4.66
C TYR A 29 4.10 8.56 -4.63
N ILE A 30 4.73 9.72 -4.53
CA ILE A 30 4.06 11.02 -4.47
C ILE A 30 4.42 11.79 -5.73
N ASP A 31 3.40 12.21 -6.48
CA ASP A 31 3.54 13.19 -7.56
C ASP A 31 3.47 14.60 -6.98
N ARG A 32 4.47 15.41 -7.31
CA ARG A 32 4.49 16.84 -7.01
C ARG A 32 4.88 17.60 -8.28
N ALA A 33 3.89 18.25 -8.89
CA ALA A 33 4.08 19.04 -10.10
C ALA A 33 4.73 18.26 -11.27
N GLY A 34 4.39 16.97 -11.42
CA GLY A 34 4.92 16.11 -12.48
C GLY A 34 6.23 15.42 -12.13
N ALA A 35 6.80 15.70 -10.95
CA ALA A 35 7.95 14.98 -10.43
C ALA A 35 7.50 13.91 -9.43
N GLU A 36 7.81 12.66 -9.72
CA GLU A 36 7.57 11.54 -8.82
C GLU A 36 8.67 11.47 -7.76
N THR A 37 8.27 11.32 -6.50
CA THR A 37 9.16 11.07 -5.37
C THR A 37 8.76 9.77 -4.69
N GLU A 38 9.74 8.89 -4.49
CA GLU A 38 9.58 7.67 -3.72
C GLU A 38 9.90 7.92 -2.24
N MET A 39 9.04 7.45 -1.35
CA MET A 39 9.24 7.48 0.10
C MET A 39 9.13 6.07 0.66
N ASP A 40 10.20 5.60 1.30
CA ASP A 40 10.18 4.34 2.04
C ASP A 40 9.21 4.44 3.23
N ALA A 41 8.44 3.38 3.43
CA ALA A 41 7.43 3.33 4.47
C ALA A 41 7.11 1.88 4.86
N ARG A 42 6.66 1.69 6.10
CA ARG A 42 6.15 0.38 6.50
C ARG A 42 4.84 0.09 5.76
N PRO A 43 4.59 -1.16 5.37
CA PRO A 43 3.36 -1.57 4.68
C PRO A 43 2.07 -1.09 5.35
N SER A 44 2.02 -1.11 6.69
CA SER A 44 0.89 -0.61 7.49
C SER A 44 0.57 0.86 7.20
N ASP A 45 1.60 1.70 7.16
CA ASP A 45 1.48 3.15 6.97
C ASP A 45 1.10 3.46 5.53
N SER A 46 1.75 2.79 4.57
CA SER A 46 1.48 2.96 3.15
C SER A 46 0.05 2.56 2.80
N LEU A 47 -0.44 1.43 3.30
CA LEU A 47 -1.82 1.01 3.05
C LEU A 47 -2.83 1.97 3.67
N CYS A 48 -2.60 2.44 4.89
CA CYS A 48 -3.47 3.45 5.51
C CYS A 48 -3.52 4.75 4.67
N ILE A 49 -2.38 5.18 4.14
CA ILE A 49 -2.30 6.34 3.25
C ILE A 49 -3.04 6.08 1.94
N ALA A 50 -2.83 4.94 1.30
CA ALA A 50 -3.50 4.58 0.05
C ALA A 50 -5.02 4.60 0.22
N VAL A 51 -5.49 3.99 1.30
CA VAL A 51 -6.91 3.93 1.68
C VAL A 51 -7.49 5.33 1.94
N LYS A 52 -6.79 6.17 2.70
CA LYS A 52 -7.23 7.56 2.96
C LYS A 52 -7.19 8.47 1.74
N THR A 53 -6.37 8.16 0.74
CA THR A 53 -6.14 9.00 -0.44
C THR A 53 -6.78 8.47 -1.71
N GLY A 54 -7.28 7.23 -1.69
CA GLY A 54 -7.74 6.52 -2.88
C GLY A 54 -6.60 6.14 -3.84
N ALA A 55 -5.35 6.13 -3.38
CA ALA A 55 -4.21 5.77 -4.22
C ALA A 55 -4.20 4.28 -4.55
N LYS A 56 -3.63 3.92 -5.70
CA LYS A 56 -3.53 2.52 -6.14
C LYS A 56 -2.54 1.76 -5.27
N ILE A 57 -2.83 0.50 -4.99
CA ILE A 57 -1.95 -0.40 -4.24
C ILE A 57 -1.41 -1.44 -5.22
N TYR A 58 -0.08 -1.57 -5.26
CA TYR A 58 0.65 -2.54 -6.04
C TYR A 58 1.46 -3.46 -5.13
N VAL A 59 1.76 -4.64 -5.64
CA VAL A 59 2.65 -5.61 -5.00
C VAL A 59 3.67 -6.02 -6.05
N SER A 60 4.94 -6.11 -5.68
CA SER A 60 6.00 -6.53 -6.60
C SER A 60 5.86 -8.00 -7.00
N ASP A 61 6.25 -8.30 -8.24
CA ASP A 61 6.22 -9.66 -8.77
C ASP A 61 7.04 -10.63 -7.92
N GLN A 62 8.18 -10.18 -7.35
CA GLN A 62 9.01 -10.99 -6.45
C GLN A 62 8.29 -11.48 -5.20
N ILE A 63 7.36 -10.67 -4.66
CA ILE A 63 6.51 -11.11 -3.57
C ILE A 63 5.47 -12.08 -4.13
N TYR A 64 4.84 -11.72 -5.26
CA TYR A 64 3.81 -12.53 -5.89
C TYR A 64 4.28 -13.96 -6.20
N ASP A 65 5.51 -14.10 -6.71
CA ASP A 65 6.14 -15.37 -7.08
C ASP A 65 6.61 -16.18 -5.88
N LYS A 66 6.92 -15.53 -4.74
CA LYS A 66 7.32 -16.22 -3.49
C LYS A 66 6.18 -16.98 -2.83
N PHE A 67 4.93 -16.68 -3.17
CA PHE A 67 3.78 -17.39 -2.64
C PHE A 67 3.17 -18.26 -3.74
N GLU A 68 3.59 -19.53 -3.80
CA GLU A 68 3.02 -20.54 -4.73
C GLU A 68 1.50 -20.66 -4.59
N GLU A 69 0.97 -20.48 -3.38
CA GLU A 69 -0.46 -20.46 -3.08
C GLU A 69 -0.97 -19.02 -2.92
N ARG A 70 -1.48 -18.47 -4.02
CA ARG A 70 -2.12 -17.14 -4.09
C ARG A 70 -3.14 -16.90 -2.97
N GLU A 71 -3.90 -17.93 -2.60
CA GLU A 71 -4.93 -17.86 -1.58
C GLU A 71 -4.35 -17.68 -0.17
N LEU A 72 -3.20 -18.31 0.13
CA LEU A 72 -2.50 -18.16 1.40
C LEU A 72 -1.85 -16.77 1.52
N PHE A 73 -1.29 -16.24 0.43
CA PHE A 73 -0.76 -14.89 0.37
C PHE A 73 -1.85 -13.85 0.59
N GLU A 74 -2.97 -13.96 -0.14
CA GLU A 74 -4.12 -13.09 0.05
C GLU A 74 -4.65 -13.20 1.48
N LYS A 75 -4.68 -14.40 2.07
CA LYS A 75 -5.12 -14.61 3.45
C LYS A 75 -4.15 -13.99 4.46
N LYS A 76 -2.84 -14.01 4.20
CA LYS A 76 -1.82 -13.39 5.07
C LYS A 76 -1.84 -11.86 4.94
N LEU A 77 -1.86 -11.35 3.71
CA LEU A 77 -2.12 -9.92 3.43
C LEU A 77 -3.42 -9.48 4.11
N LYS A 78 -4.52 -10.23 3.96
CA LYS A 78 -5.77 -9.92 4.66
C LYS A 78 -5.61 -10.05 6.17
N SER A 79 -5.02 -11.09 6.73
CA SER A 79 -4.87 -11.18 8.19
C SER A 79 -4.10 -9.99 8.77
N ASP A 80 -2.95 -9.69 8.19
CA ASP A 80 -2.01 -8.69 8.72
C ASP A 80 -2.49 -7.26 8.42
N PHE A 81 -3.13 -7.04 7.27
CA PHE A 81 -3.57 -5.71 6.82
C PHE A 81 -5.07 -5.47 6.93
N TYR A 82 -5.92 -6.48 6.78
CA TYR A 82 -7.39 -6.36 6.91
C TYR A 82 -7.80 -6.06 8.35
N SER A 83 -7.04 -6.50 9.35
CA SER A 83 -7.24 -6.10 10.75
C SER A 83 -7.10 -4.58 10.92
N MET A 84 -6.02 -4.00 10.39
CA MET A 84 -5.80 -2.54 10.34
C MET A 84 -6.80 -1.80 9.41
N PHE A 85 -7.17 -2.43 8.30
CA PHE A 85 -8.09 -1.86 7.31
C PHE A 85 -9.54 -1.83 7.83
N LEU A 86 -9.99 -2.87 8.53
CA LEU A 86 -11.33 -2.93 9.14
C LEU A 86 -11.48 -1.95 10.30
N GLU A 87 -10.40 -1.68 11.04
CA GLU A 87 -10.38 -0.60 12.04
C GLU A 87 -10.50 0.80 11.39
N SER A 88 -10.15 0.93 10.10
CA SER A 88 -10.04 2.23 9.43
C SER A 88 -11.08 2.52 8.34
N ILE A 89 -11.79 1.55 7.75
CA ILE A 89 -12.82 1.78 6.71
C ILE A 89 -14.12 0.96 6.86
N ASN A 90 -15.23 1.67 6.65
CA ASN A 90 -16.60 1.17 6.48
C ASN A 90 -16.77 0.50 5.09
N LYS A 91 -16.73 -0.84 5.05
CA LYS A 91 -17.08 -1.88 4.03
C LYS A 91 -17.26 -1.61 2.51
N ASN A 92 -17.42 -0.41 1.95
CA ASN A 92 -17.97 -0.22 0.59
C ASN A 92 -17.00 0.17 -0.54
N GLU A 93 -15.67 0.24 -0.34
CA GLU A 93 -14.76 0.90 -1.31
C GLU A 93 -13.74 0.03 -2.05
N LEU A 94 -13.71 -1.29 -1.90
CA LEU A 94 -12.70 -2.12 -2.59
C LEU A 94 -13.08 -2.42 -4.05
N LYS A 95 -12.27 -1.95 -5.01
CA LYS A 95 -12.32 -2.32 -6.45
C LYS A 95 -11.05 -3.04 -6.87
N LYS A 96 -11.21 -4.06 -7.73
CA LYS A 96 -10.13 -4.84 -8.34
C LYS A 96 -9.55 -4.10 -9.55
N ALA A 97 -8.22 -4.09 -9.68
CA ALA A 97 -7.51 -3.57 -10.85
C ALA A 97 -7.48 -4.61 -11.98
#